data_AF-A0A7W6LW87-F1
#
_entry.id   AF-A0A7W6LW87-F1
#
_cell.length_a   1.000
_cell.length_b   1.000
_cell.length_c   1.000
_cell.angle_alpha   90.00
_cell.angle_beta   90.00
_cell.angle_gamma   90.00
#
_symmetry.space_group_name_H-M   'P 1'
#
loop_
_entity.id
_entity.type
_entity.pdbx_description
1 polymer ?
#
loop_
_entity_poly.entity_id
_entity_poly.type
_entity_poly.pdbx_seq_one_letter_code
_entity_poly.pdbx_strand_id
1 'polypeptide(L)' 'METDVNYLLHRQQMSLIRAQATGSPEGRAAYEGLARGYINQVEAYRRHNEQQERLVVPAH' A
#
# COMPACT_ATOMS: atom_id res chain seq x y z
N MET A 1 -5.77 9.67 -12.71
CA MET A 1 -6.15 9.93 -11.31
C MET A 1 -4.88 9.89 -10.49
N GLU A 2 -4.66 10.88 -9.64
CA GLU A 2 -3.56 10.87 -8.68
C GLU A 2 -3.80 9.73 -7.66
N THR A 3 -2.76 8.97 -7.34
CA THR A 3 -2.86 7.91 -6.32
C THR A 3 -2.86 8.55 -4.94
N ASP A 4 -3.96 8.44 -4.20
CA ASP A 4 -4.04 8.90 -2.82
C ASP A 4 -3.31 7.92 -1.88
N VAL A 5 -2.04 8.22 -1.58
CA VAL A 5 -1.20 7.43 -0.69
C VAL A 5 -1.76 7.38 0.74
N ASN A 6 -2.39 8.47 1.21
CA ASN A 6 -2.96 8.52 2.55
C ASN A 6 -4.14 7.56 2.68
N TYR A 7 -5.00 7.51 1.66
CA TYR A 7 -6.07 6.52 1.60
C TYR A 7 -5.52 5.09 1.66
N LEU A 8 -4.48 4.77 0.88
CA LEU A 8 -3.88 3.43 0.86
C LEU A 8 -3.28 3.05 2.22
N LEU A 9 -2.52 3.94 2.85
CA LEU A 9 -1.93 3.71 4.17
C LEU A 9 -2.99 3.57 5.26
N HIS A 10 -4.04 4.40 5.23
CA HIS A 10 -5.15 4.29 6.16
C HIS A 10 -5.86 2.93 6.03
N ARG A 11 -6.11 2.48 4.80
CA ARG A 11 -6.73 1.18 4.54
C ARG A 11 -5.84 0.00 4.94
N GLN A 12 -4.53 0.11 4.76
CA GLN A 12 -3.57 -0.88 5.26
C GLN A 12 -3.67 -1.01 6.80
N GLN A 13 -3.60 0.11 7.51
CA GLN A 13 -3.69 0.14 8.98
C GLN A 13 -5.00 -0.47 9.48
N MET A 14 -6.13 -0.09 8.86
CA MET A 14 -7.44 -0.65 9.21
C MET A 14 -7.52 -2.16 8.97
N SER A 15 -6.96 -2.66 7.87
CA SER A 15 -6.89 -4.11 7.62
C SER A 15 -6.03 -4.82 8.67
N LEU A 16 -4.88 -4.27 9.07
CA LEU A 16 -4.04 -4.86 10.11
C LEU A 16 -4.73 -4.90 11.47
N ILE A 17 -5.45 -3.85 11.85
CA ILE A 17 -6.25 -3.81 13.08
C ILE A 17 -7.34 -4.90 13.06
N ARG A 18 -8.03 -5.07 11.93
CA ARG A 18 -9.05 -6.11 11.77
C ARG A 18 -8.47 -7.52 11.77
N ALA A 19 -7.28 -7.72 11.20
CA ALA A 19 -6.55 -8.99 11.26
C ALA A 19 -6.18 -9.39 12.70
N GLN A 20 -5.89 -8.41 13.55
CA GLN A 20 -5.62 -8.65 14.98
C GLN A 20 -6.90 -8.87 15.79
N ALA A 21 -8.00 -8.21 15.41
CA ALA A 21 -9.28 -8.29 16.12
C ALA A 21 -10.11 -9.54 15.78
N THR A 22 -9.90 -10.17 14.63
CA THR A 22 -10.67 -11.35 14.22
C THR A 22 -10.26 -12.61 14.95
N GLY A 23 -11.24 -13.41 15.37
CA GLY A 23 -11.02 -14.74 15.97
C GLY A 23 -10.91 -15.88 14.96
N SER A 24 -11.25 -15.65 13.67
CA SER A 24 -11.15 -16.67 12.61
C SER A 24 -9.77 -16.61 11.92
N PRO A 25 -9.08 -17.75 11.76
CA PRO A 25 -7.85 -17.84 10.96
C PRO A 25 -8.02 -17.39 9.51
N GLU A 26 -9.14 -17.74 8.88
CA GLU A 26 -9.48 -17.35 7.50
C GLU A 26 -9.71 -15.85 7.39
N GLY A 27 -10.45 -15.29 8.36
CA GLY A 27 -10.65 -13.85 8.46
C GLY A 27 -9.33 -13.11 8.65
N ARG A 28 -8.42 -13.66 9.47
CA ARG A 28 -7.09 -13.09 9.68
C ARG A 28 -6.29 -13.07 8.39
N ALA A 29 -6.23 -14.21 7.69
CA ALA A 29 -5.54 -14.33 6.40
C ALA A 29 -6.11 -13.36 5.35
N ALA A 30 -7.44 -13.20 5.30
CA ALA A 30 -8.08 -12.26 4.37
C ALA A 30 -7.67 -10.80 4.65
N TYR A 31 -7.71 -10.37 5.91
CA TYR A 31 -7.31 -9.01 6.28
C TYR A 31 -5.80 -8.77 6.10
N GLU A 32 -4.95 -9.74 6.42
CA GLU A 32 -3.51 -9.67 6.13
C GLU A 32 -3.24 -9.56 4.63
N GLY A 33 -4.00 -10.28 3.81
CA GLY A 33 -3.97 -10.18 2.35
C GLY A 33 -4.33 -8.78 1.85
N LEU A 34 -5.39 -8.18 2.39
CA LEU A 34 -5.77 -6.80 2.07
C LEU A 34 -4.68 -5.80 2.47
N ALA A 35 -4.13 -5.91 3.67
CA ALA A 35 -3.04 -5.05 4.12
C ALA A 35 -1.81 -5.15 3.19
N ARG A 36 -1.47 -6.37 2.76
CA ARG A 36 -0.40 -6.61 1.79
C ARG A 36 -0.70 -6.00 0.43
N GLY A 37 -1.95 -6.08 -0.03
CA GLY A 37 -2.38 -5.46 -1.28
C GLY A 37 -2.23 -3.93 -1.27
N TYR A 38 -2.56 -3.28 -0.15
CA TYR A 38 -2.43 -1.82 -0.03
C TYR A 38 -0.97 -1.35 -0.02
N ILE A 39 -0.09 -2.01 0.75
CA ILE A 39 1.33 -1.62 0.77
C ILE A 39 2.02 -1.88 -0.58
N ASN A 40 1.62 -2.94 -1.29
CA ASN A 40 2.13 -3.20 -2.64
C ASN A 40 1.77 -2.08 -3.63
N GLN A 41 0.57 -1.49 -3.49
CA GLN A 41 0.17 -0.33 -4.31
C GLN A 41 0.98 0.92 -3.97
N VAL A 42 1.26 1.17 -2.69
CA VAL A 42 2.15 2.27 -2.25
C VAL A 42 3.55 2.10 -2.84
N GLU A 43 4.12 0.89 -2.77
CA GLU A 43 5.43 0.61 -3.34
C GLU A 43 5.45 0.74 -4.88
N ALA A 44 4.39 0.32 -5.56
CA ALA A 44 4.26 0.49 -7.01
C ALA A 44 4.23 1.98 -7.38
N TYR A 45 3.47 2.79 -6.64
CA TYR A 45 3.42 4.23 -6.81
C TYR A 45 4.79 4.88 -6.55
N ARG A 46 5.47 4.49 -5.46
CA ARG A 46 6.81 4.98 -5.13
C ARG A 46 7.81 4.71 -6.26
N ARG A 47 7.85 3.47 -6.77
CA ARG A 47 8.72 3.10 -7.91
C ARG A 47 8.39 3.88 -9.17
N HIS A 48 7.11 4.09 -9.46
CA HIS A 48 6.69 4.89 -10.60
C HIS A 48 7.18 6.34 -10.46
N ASN A 49 7.02 6.95 -9.29
CA ASN A 49 7.52 8.31 -9.04
C ASN A 49 9.05 8.40 -9.15
N GLU A 50 9.79 7.46 -8.54
CA GLU A 50 11.25 7.39 -8.64
C GLU A 50 11.71 7.29 -10.11
N GLN A 51 10.99 6.55 -10.96
CA GLN A 51 11.27 6.47 -12.39
C GLN A 51 11.00 7.80 -13.11
N GLN A 52 9.90 8.47 -12.80
CA GLN A 52 9.60 9.78 -13.38
C GLN A 52 10.63 10.82 -12.96
N GLU A 53 11.01 10.89 -11.68
CA GLU A 53 12.03 11.80 -11.19
C GLU A 53 13.38 11.61 -11.89
N ARG A 54 13.81 10.36 -12.10
CA ARG A 54 15.04 10.04 -12.85
C ARG A 54 15.01 10.51 -14.31
N LEU A 55 13.83 10.53 -14.94
CA LEU A 55 13.67 11.00 -16.31
C LEU A 55 13.65 12.53 -16.42
N VAL A 56 13.31 13.23 -15.33
CA VAL A 56 13.14 14.69 -15.30
C VAL A 56 14.41 15.43 -14.86
N VAL A 57 15.32 14.79 -14.10
CA VAL A 57 16.61 15.39 -13.75
C VAL A 57 17.58 15.26 -14.94
N PRO A 58 17.99 16.36 -15.62
CA PRO A 58 19.01 16.27 -16.65
C PRO A 58 20.34 15.94 -15.98
N ALA A 59 21.13 15.05 -16.57
CA ALA A 59 22.54 14.92 -16.20
C ALA A 59 23.19 16.32 -16.33
N HIS A 60 23.59 16.90 -15.20
CA HIS A 60 24.42 18.10 -15.13
C HIS A 60 25.85 17.67 -14.83
#